data_AF-A0A4W3GL49-F1
#
_entry.id   AF-A0A4W3GL49-F1
#
_cell.length_a   1.000
_cell.length_b   1.000
_cell.length_c   1.000
_cell.angle_alpha   90.00
_cell.angle_beta   90.00
_cell.angle_gamma   90.00
#
_symmetry.space_group_name_H-M   'P 1'
#
loop_
_entity.id
_entity.type
_entity.pdbx_description
1 polymer ?
#
loop_
_entity_poly.entity_id
_entity_poly.type
_entity_poly.pdbx_seq_one_letter_code
_entity_poly.pdbx_strand_id
1 'polypeptide(L)'
;MRHFFPESRHAFCLTCSPHRAEHVALGYKDGMIIVMDISMKGEVIRRLRGHDGEIHSIVWCPEPGEGALQGRGEDGAGGEEEEEDPAGEPREGGSLLASGSRDQTVRVWSFTRGKVVMTLKLPCLKRRGGSEAGVKERIWVAVHWPPARPTQLVSSSFGGELLLWDLTKPGKQRWTLLGPTSEAQNHSRIVFNLSSARLAGGQDLLFSISMDREVSQLRAISLSRS
;
A
#
# COMPACT_ATOMS: atom_id res chain seq x y z
N MET A 1 -6.41 29.95 -3.45
CA MET A 1 -6.46 28.65 -2.73
C MET A 1 -7.83 28.05 -2.96
N ARG A 2 -7.93 26.77 -3.36
CA ARG A 2 -9.21 26.06 -3.52
C ARG A 2 -9.37 25.06 -2.38
N HIS A 3 -10.59 24.91 -1.86
CA HIS A 3 -10.91 23.96 -0.80
C HIS A 3 -11.91 22.94 -1.33
N PHE A 4 -11.62 21.66 -1.13
CA PHE A 4 -12.51 20.56 -1.50
C PHE A 4 -12.94 19.83 -0.23
N PHE A 5 -14.23 19.53 -0.11
CA PHE A 5 -14.80 18.77 1.01
C PHE A 5 -15.49 17.52 0.48
N PRO A 6 -14.73 16.55 -0.07
CA PRO A 6 -15.32 15.41 -0.76
C PRO A 6 -16.12 14.49 0.18
N GLU A 7 -15.71 14.38 1.44
CA GLU A 7 -16.38 13.58 2.46
C GLU A 7 -16.24 14.27 3.82
N SER A 8 -17.29 14.21 4.65
CA SER A 8 -17.26 14.75 6.03
C SER A 8 -16.58 13.75 6.99
N ARG A 9 -15.32 13.46 6.71
CA ARG A 9 -14.50 12.42 7.37
C ARG A 9 -13.09 12.94 7.59
N HIS A 10 -12.41 12.43 8.61
CA HIS A 10 -11.00 12.77 8.87
C HIS A 10 -10.10 12.08 7.86
N ALA A 11 -9.50 12.84 6.95
CA ALA A 11 -8.45 12.35 6.06
C ALA A 11 -7.17 12.09 6.87
N PHE A 12 -6.52 10.96 6.62
CA PHE A 12 -5.30 10.51 7.31
C PHE A 12 -4.08 10.52 6.39
N CYS A 13 -4.28 10.23 5.09
CA CYS A 13 -3.22 10.26 4.10
C CYS A 13 -3.77 10.72 2.74
N LEU A 14 -2.87 11.20 1.89
CA LEU A 14 -3.16 11.61 0.52
C LEU A 14 -2.00 11.20 -0.39
N THR A 15 -2.30 10.91 -1.65
CA THR A 15 -1.27 10.68 -2.67
C THR A 15 -1.77 11.10 -4.05
N CYS A 16 -0.96 11.86 -4.78
CA CYS A 16 -1.27 12.26 -6.15
C CYS A 16 -0.93 11.13 -7.11
N SER A 17 -1.73 10.95 -8.17
CA SER A 17 -1.42 9.96 -9.19
C SER A 17 -0.15 10.34 -9.95
N PRO A 18 0.79 9.39 -10.16
CA PRO A 18 1.94 9.62 -11.02
C PRO A 18 1.56 9.62 -12.51
N HIS A 19 0.35 9.15 -12.86
CA HIS A 19 -0.11 8.98 -14.24
C HIS A 19 -1.00 10.12 -14.73
N ARG A 20 -1.75 10.76 -13.83
CA ARG A 20 -2.69 11.84 -14.13
C ARG A 20 -2.65 12.92 -13.07
N ALA A 21 -2.25 14.14 -13.47
CA ALA A 21 -2.07 15.25 -12.55
C ALA A 21 -3.37 15.69 -11.86
N GLU A 22 -4.53 15.42 -12.47
CA GLU A 22 -5.83 15.77 -11.87
C GLU A 22 -6.32 14.74 -10.84
N HIS A 23 -5.69 13.56 -10.73
CA HIS A 23 -6.16 12.50 -9.85
C HIS A 23 -5.43 12.51 -8.49
N VAL A 24 -6.21 12.59 -7.41
CA VAL A 24 -5.70 12.51 -6.03
C VAL A 24 -6.45 11.44 -5.26
N ALA A 25 -5.72 10.52 -4.62
CA ALA A 25 -6.28 9.54 -3.71
C ALA A 25 -6.21 10.03 -2.26
N LEU A 26 -7.26 9.77 -1.50
CA LEU A 26 -7.40 10.14 -0.09
C LEU A 26 -7.82 8.91 0.73
N GLY A 27 -7.15 8.70 1.86
CA GLY A 27 -7.47 7.65 2.82
C GLY A 27 -8.01 8.23 4.11
N TYR A 28 -9.07 7.64 4.63
CA TYR A 28 -9.80 8.15 5.80
C TYR A 28 -9.62 7.28 7.05
N LYS A 29 -10.02 7.85 8.20
CA LYS A 29 -9.98 7.19 9.50
C LYS A 29 -10.82 5.90 9.58
N ASP A 30 -11.89 5.81 8.81
CA ASP A 30 -12.88 4.73 8.86
C ASP A 30 -12.63 3.62 7.83
N GLY A 31 -11.49 3.65 7.13
CA GLY A 31 -11.17 2.66 6.09
C GLY A 31 -11.68 3.02 4.70
N MET A 32 -12.38 4.13 4.54
CA MET A 32 -12.77 4.62 3.22
C MET A 32 -11.53 5.11 2.47
N ILE A 33 -11.45 4.78 1.18
CA ILE A 33 -10.52 5.41 0.24
C ILE A 33 -11.34 6.01 -0.90
N ILE A 34 -10.99 7.23 -1.31
CA ILE A 34 -11.55 7.84 -2.51
C ILE A 34 -10.45 8.27 -3.46
N VAL A 35 -10.79 8.33 -4.74
CA VAL A 35 -10.00 9.04 -5.75
C VAL A 35 -10.86 10.17 -6.31
N MET A 36 -10.30 11.37 -6.36
CA MET A 36 -11.00 12.56 -6.83
C MET A 36 -10.27 13.24 -8.00
N ASP A 37 -11.04 13.91 -8.85
CA ASP A 37 -10.57 14.80 -9.92
C ASP A 37 -10.54 16.26 -9.42
N ILE A 38 -9.34 16.87 -9.39
CA ILE A 38 -9.15 18.25 -8.88
C ILE A 38 -9.27 19.36 -9.95
N SER A 39 -9.57 19.05 -11.21
CA SER A 39 -9.57 20.01 -12.32
C SER A 39 -10.63 21.13 -12.18
N MET A 40 -11.89 20.77 -11.87
CA MET A 40 -12.99 21.74 -11.87
C MET A 40 -13.84 21.77 -10.58
N LYS A 41 -14.30 20.63 -10.07
CA LYS A 41 -15.25 20.57 -8.92
C LYS A 41 -14.81 19.69 -7.75
N GLY A 42 -13.70 18.95 -7.86
CA GLY A 42 -13.33 17.99 -6.83
C GLY A 42 -14.27 16.79 -6.82
N GLU A 43 -14.58 16.25 -8.00
CA GLU A 43 -15.52 15.14 -8.12
C GLU A 43 -14.87 13.84 -7.65
N VAL A 44 -15.62 13.04 -6.90
CA VAL A 44 -15.18 11.71 -6.47
C VAL A 44 -15.38 10.72 -7.60
N ILE A 45 -14.29 10.37 -8.29
CA ILE A 45 -14.26 9.43 -9.43
C ILE A 45 -14.43 7.98 -8.98
N ARG A 46 -13.85 7.64 -7.82
CA ARG A 46 -13.86 6.27 -7.28
C ARG A 46 -14.01 6.27 -5.77
N ARG A 47 -14.74 5.25 -5.29
CA ARG A 47 -14.92 4.92 -3.88
C ARG A 47 -14.46 3.48 -3.69
N LEU A 48 -13.35 3.30 -2.97
CA LEU A 48 -12.77 1.99 -2.71
C LEU A 48 -13.12 1.61 -1.26
N ARG A 49 -14.07 0.70 -1.12
CA ARG A 49 -14.59 0.24 0.18
C ARG A 49 -14.03 -1.14 0.49
N GLY A 50 -13.66 -1.36 1.75
CA GLY A 50 -13.35 -2.70 2.22
C GLY A 50 -12.43 -2.75 3.44
N HIS A 51 -11.59 -1.74 3.68
CA HIS A 51 -10.83 -1.68 4.93
C HIS A 51 -11.75 -1.40 6.12
N ASP A 52 -11.44 -2.01 7.27
CA ASP A 52 -12.21 -1.87 8.52
C ASP A 52 -11.48 -1.00 9.56
N GLY A 53 -10.57 -0.14 9.10
CA GLY A 53 -9.75 0.69 9.98
C GLY A 53 -8.98 1.78 9.24
N GLU A 54 -8.37 2.66 10.03
CA GLU A 54 -7.63 3.85 9.58
C GLU A 54 -6.67 3.57 8.43
N ILE A 55 -6.78 4.32 7.34
CA ILE A 55 -5.85 4.22 6.21
C ILE A 55 -4.59 5.03 6.53
N HIS A 56 -3.48 4.34 6.74
CA HIS A 56 -2.20 4.94 7.11
C HIS A 56 -1.39 5.40 5.90
N SER A 57 -1.51 4.70 4.77
CA SER A 57 -0.70 4.94 3.59
C SER A 57 -1.44 4.49 2.33
N ILE A 58 -1.31 5.27 1.25
CA ILE A 58 -1.75 4.91 -0.10
C ILE A 58 -0.60 5.20 -1.05
N VAL A 59 -0.34 4.26 -1.97
CA VAL A 59 0.64 4.42 -3.04
C VAL A 59 0.05 3.94 -4.36
N TRP A 60 0.33 4.68 -5.43
CA TRP A 60 -0.01 4.27 -6.79
C TRP A 60 1.03 3.26 -7.30
N CYS A 61 0.59 2.34 -8.15
CA CYS A 61 1.51 1.55 -8.95
C CYS A 61 2.30 2.49 -9.87
N PRO A 62 3.63 2.35 -9.93
CA PRO A 62 4.49 3.22 -10.73
C PRO A 62 4.31 3.01 -12.23
N GLU A 63 3.79 1.84 -12.64
CA GLU A 63 3.46 1.54 -14.03
C GLU A 63 1.99 1.87 -14.31
N PRO A 64 1.67 2.48 -15.46
CA PRO A 64 0.30 2.64 -15.92
C PRO A 64 -0.27 1.28 -16.35
N GLY A 65 -1.59 1.16 -16.30
CA GLY A 65 -2.33 -0.05 -16.59
C GLY A 65 -2.45 -1.00 -15.40
N GLU A 66 -3.14 -2.11 -15.63
CA GLU A 66 -3.34 -3.18 -14.64
C GLU A 66 -2.70 -4.50 -15.07
N GLY A 67 -1.91 -4.47 -16.16
CA GLY A 67 -1.28 -5.65 -16.76
C GLY A 67 -0.35 -6.42 -15.82
N ALA A 68 0.23 -5.75 -14.82
CA ALA A 68 1.09 -6.38 -13.82
C ALA A 68 0.41 -7.52 -13.03
N LEU A 69 -0.94 -7.52 -12.96
CA LEU A 69 -1.73 -8.52 -12.24
C LEU A 69 -2.84 -9.19 -13.09
N GLN A 70 -2.88 -8.93 -14.41
CA GLN A 70 -3.88 -9.55 -15.30
C GLN A 70 -3.63 -11.06 -15.42
N GLY A 71 -4.60 -11.87 -14.97
CA GLY A 71 -4.57 -13.34 -15.06
C GLY A 71 -4.97 -14.08 -13.78
N ARG A 72 -5.21 -13.36 -12.67
CA ARG A 72 -5.53 -14.00 -11.40
C ARG A 72 -6.97 -13.74 -10.95
N GLY A 73 -7.80 -14.74 -11.19
CA GLY A 73 -9.17 -14.82 -10.69
C GLY A 73 -9.24 -14.74 -9.15
N GLU A 74 -10.42 -14.36 -8.69
CA GLU A 74 -10.76 -14.01 -7.32
C GLU A 74 -10.43 -15.12 -6.30
N ASP A 75 -9.32 -14.97 -5.58
CA ASP A 75 -9.03 -15.81 -4.41
C ASP A 75 -9.74 -15.22 -3.16
N GLY A 76 -11.07 -15.39 -3.05
CA GLY A 76 -11.77 -15.47 -1.76
C GLY A 76 -13.04 -14.63 -1.55
N ALA A 77 -14.17 -15.34 -1.64
CA ALA A 77 -15.51 -15.11 -1.04
C ALA A 77 -16.46 -14.10 -1.71
N GLY A 78 -17.46 -14.66 -2.41
CA GLY A 78 -18.66 -13.97 -2.87
C GLY A 78 -18.66 -13.79 -4.39
N GLY A 79 -19.30 -14.72 -5.11
CA GLY A 79 -19.71 -14.47 -6.48
C GLY A 79 -20.76 -13.37 -6.45
N GLU A 80 -20.32 -12.13 -6.66
CA GLU A 80 -21.17 -11.03 -7.04
C GLU A 80 -20.86 -10.76 -8.50
N GLU A 81 -21.88 -11.05 -9.30
CA GLU A 81 -21.97 -10.90 -10.74
C GLU A 81 -21.19 -9.67 -11.24
N GLU A 82 -20.58 -9.80 -12.41
CA GLU A 82 -20.11 -8.66 -13.17
C GLU A 82 -21.32 -7.72 -13.38
N GLU A 83 -21.49 -6.73 -12.51
CA GLU A 83 -22.31 -5.57 -12.85
C GLU A 83 -21.60 -4.92 -14.04
N GLU A 84 -22.08 -5.26 -15.23
CA GLU A 84 -21.86 -4.50 -16.44
C GLU A 84 -22.35 -3.07 -16.18
N ASP A 85 -21.42 -2.18 -15.87
CA ASP A 85 -21.65 -0.74 -15.89
C ASP A 85 -22.25 -0.38 -17.27
N PRO A 86 -23.43 0.28 -17.34
CA PRO A 86 -24.16 0.50 -18.60
C PRO A 86 -23.56 1.59 -19.50
N ALA A 87 -22.27 1.89 -19.37
CA ALA A 87 -21.56 2.87 -20.19
C ALA A 87 -20.21 2.31 -20.64
N GLY A 88 -20.22 1.67 -21.82
CA GLY A 88 -19.06 1.16 -22.55
C GLY A 88 -18.13 2.26 -23.07
N GLU A 89 -17.73 3.18 -22.21
CA GLU A 89 -16.67 4.14 -22.50
C GLU A 89 -15.31 3.42 -22.36
N PRO A 90 -14.38 3.55 -23.33
CA PRO A 90 -13.03 3.05 -23.18
C PRO A 90 -12.40 3.70 -21.94
N ARG A 91 -12.20 2.93 -20.87
CA ARG A 91 -11.52 3.41 -19.66
C ARG A 91 -10.04 3.58 -19.97
N GLU A 92 -9.69 4.70 -20.58
CA GLU A 92 -8.30 5.09 -20.81
C GLU A 92 -7.56 5.10 -19.47
N GLY A 93 -6.38 4.48 -19.41
CA GLY A 93 -5.43 4.62 -18.31
C GLY A 93 -5.81 3.94 -16.99
N GLY A 94 -6.06 2.63 -17.01
CA GLY A 94 -6.15 1.82 -15.79
C GLY A 94 -4.92 1.97 -14.89
N SER A 95 -5.05 1.70 -13.59
CA SER A 95 -3.92 1.77 -12.65
C SER A 95 -4.21 0.90 -11.43
N LEU A 96 -3.16 0.49 -10.73
CA LEU A 96 -3.29 -0.17 -9.44
C LEU A 96 -2.98 0.81 -8.31
N LEU A 97 -3.67 0.63 -7.19
CA LEU A 97 -3.40 1.34 -5.94
C LEU A 97 -3.11 0.32 -4.86
N ALA A 98 -2.20 0.61 -3.95
CA ALA A 98 -2.03 -0.15 -2.72
C ALA A 98 -2.28 0.73 -1.50
N SER A 99 -2.92 0.16 -0.48
CA SER A 99 -3.19 0.86 0.77
C SER A 99 -2.82 0.01 1.98
N GLY A 100 -2.27 0.64 3.00
CA GLY A 100 -1.98 0.03 4.30
C GLY A 100 -2.93 0.58 5.36
N SER A 101 -3.52 -0.30 6.16
CA SER A 101 -4.54 0.07 7.14
C SER A 101 -4.25 -0.47 8.54
N ARG A 102 -4.82 0.20 9.54
CA ARG A 102 -4.87 -0.26 10.93
C ARG A 102 -5.61 -1.59 11.10
N ASP A 103 -6.40 -2.01 10.11
CA ASP A 103 -7.02 -3.34 10.06
C ASP A 103 -6.02 -4.49 9.85
N GLN A 104 -4.72 -4.19 9.83
CA GLN A 104 -3.61 -5.14 9.69
C GLN A 104 -3.53 -5.77 8.30
N THR A 105 -4.08 -5.09 7.29
CA THR A 105 -4.00 -5.52 5.90
C THR A 105 -3.36 -4.45 5.03
N VAL A 106 -2.68 -4.94 4.00
CA VAL A 106 -2.34 -4.17 2.80
C VAL A 106 -3.26 -4.65 1.68
N ARG A 107 -3.99 -3.75 1.04
CA ARG A 107 -4.89 -4.08 -0.06
C ARG A 107 -4.39 -3.49 -1.36
N VAL A 108 -4.49 -4.26 -2.44
CA VAL A 108 -4.26 -3.79 -3.81
C VAL A 108 -5.61 -3.66 -4.49
N TRP A 109 -5.83 -2.54 -5.16
CA TRP A 109 -7.09 -2.16 -5.79
C TRP A 109 -6.89 -1.97 -7.28
N SER A 110 -7.88 -2.41 -8.06
CA SER A 110 -8.04 -2.03 -9.45
C SER A 110 -8.73 -0.67 -9.51
N PHE A 111 -8.05 0.36 -10.05
CA PHE A 111 -8.67 1.67 -10.26
C PHE A 111 -9.79 1.56 -11.30
N THR A 112 -9.58 0.77 -12.35
CA THR A 112 -10.55 0.57 -13.43
C THR A 112 -11.83 -0.06 -12.90
N ARG A 113 -11.73 -1.17 -12.15
CA ARG A 113 -12.87 -1.94 -11.63
C ARG A 113 -13.42 -1.38 -10.32
N GLY A 114 -12.67 -0.55 -9.61
CA GLY A 114 -13.05 -0.06 -8.28
C GLY A 114 -13.12 -1.14 -7.19
N LYS A 115 -12.61 -2.34 -7.47
CA LYS A 115 -12.66 -3.51 -6.57
C LYS A 115 -11.28 -3.84 -6.02
N VAL A 116 -11.25 -4.50 -4.86
CA VAL A 116 -10.02 -5.07 -4.31
C VAL A 116 -9.59 -6.24 -5.21
N VAL A 117 -8.32 -6.27 -5.62
CA VAL A 117 -7.75 -7.40 -6.39
C VAL A 117 -6.88 -8.29 -5.51
N MET A 118 -6.39 -7.78 -4.38
CA MET A 118 -5.55 -8.54 -3.46
C MET A 118 -5.66 -8.02 -2.05
N THR A 119 -5.76 -8.92 -1.08
CA THR A 119 -5.66 -8.59 0.36
C THR A 119 -4.47 -9.35 0.96
N LEU A 120 -3.51 -8.61 1.48
CA LEU A 120 -2.27 -9.09 2.09
C LEU A 120 -2.37 -8.87 3.60
N LYS A 121 -2.53 -9.94 4.38
CA LYS A 121 -2.61 -9.87 5.84
C LYS A 121 -1.20 -9.85 6.43
N LEU A 122 -0.92 -8.88 7.31
CA LEU A 122 0.38 -8.77 7.94
C LEU A 122 0.67 -10.01 8.82
N PRO A 123 1.86 -10.62 8.70
CA PRO A 123 2.25 -11.74 9.54
C PRO A 123 2.45 -11.28 10.99
N CYS A 124 1.85 -12.01 11.93
CA CYS A 124 2.13 -11.83 13.37
C CYS A 124 3.50 -12.47 13.69
N LEU A 125 4.57 -11.70 13.54
CA LEU A 125 5.93 -12.13 13.87
C LEU A 125 6.10 -12.08 15.39
N LYS A 126 6.26 -13.24 16.04
CA LYS A 126 6.48 -13.30 17.49
C LYS A 126 7.84 -12.70 17.82
N ARG A 127 7.88 -11.53 18.44
CA ARG A 127 9.10 -10.97 19.05
C ARG A 127 9.49 -11.85 20.24
N ARG A 128 10.67 -12.48 20.23
CA ARG A 128 11.25 -13.13 21.41
C ARG A 128 11.83 -12.06 22.34
N GLY A 129 10.95 -11.28 22.97
CA GLY A 129 11.32 -10.24 23.90
C GLY A 129 10.06 -9.56 24.42
N GLY A 130 9.79 -9.75 25.72
CA GLY A 130 8.51 -9.47 26.37
C GLY A 130 7.94 -8.09 26.06
N SER A 131 6.88 -8.07 25.26
CA SER A 131 5.87 -7.01 25.32
C SER A 131 4.84 -7.49 26.35
N GLU A 132 4.62 -6.71 27.42
CA GLU A 132 3.62 -7.04 28.43
C GLU A 132 2.27 -7.25 27.77
N ALA A 133 1.67 -8.42 28.01
CA ALA A 133 0.35 -8.78 27.53
C ALA A 133 -0.69 -7.80 28.11
N GLY A 134 -1.02 -6.75 27.36
CA GLY A 134 -2.02 -5.76 27.79
C GLY A 134 -2.01 -4.46 27.00
N VAL A 135 -0.87 -4.05 26.41
CA VAL A 135 -0.84 -2.86 25.55
C VAL A 135 -1.30 -3.28 24.15
N LYS A 136 -2.48 -2.82 23.73
CA LYS A 136 -2.94 -2.93 22.34
C LYS A 136 -1.93 -2.19 21.45
N GLU A 137 -0.99 -2.91 20.85
CA GLU A 137 0.10 -2.32 20.08
C GLU A 137 -0.48 -1.40 19.00
N ARG A 138 -0.02 -0.14 19.03
CA ARG A 138 -0.38 0.85 18.03
C ARG A 138 0.35 0.48 16.75
N ILE A 139 -0.35 -0.10 15.79
CA ILE A 139 0.19 -0.40 14.47
C ILE A 139 0.16 0.84 13.56
N TRP A 140 1.19 1.01 12.74
CA TRP A 140 1.19 1.92 11.61
C TRP A 140 1.70 1.16 10.38
N VAL A 141 0.92 1.19 9.30
CA VAL A 141 1.19 0.39 8.09
C VAL A 141 1.57 1.33 6.97
N ALA A 142 2.86 1.65 6.91
CA ALA A 142 3.47 2.36 5.79
C ALA A 142 3.56 1.39 4.60
N VAL A 143 3.26 1.88 3.41
CA VAL A 143 3.35 1.12 2.16
C VAL A 143 4.20 1.90 1.16
N HIS A 144 5.02 1.20 0.40
CA HIS A 144 5.84 1.76 -0.66
C HIS A 144 5.84 0.83 -1.87
N TRP A 145 5.56 1.39 -3.05
CA TRP A 145 5.63 0.67 -4.32
C TRP A 145 6.92 1.05 -5.04
N PRO A 146 7.92 0.14 -5.11
CA PRO A 146 9.20 0.48 -5.73
C PRO A 146 9.03 0.78 -7.23
N PRO A 147 9.48 1.95 -7.73
CA PRO A 147 9.31 2.33 -9.14
C PRO A 147 9.92 1.33 -10.13
N ALA A 148 11.00 0.68 -9.72
CA ALA A 148 11.73 -0.29 -10.52
C ALA A 148 11.08 -1.69 -10.58
N ARG A 149 10.10 -1.97 -9.73
CA ARG A 149 9.58 -3.33 -9.49
C ARG A 149 8.06 -3.28 -9.29
N PRO A 150 7.27 -3.16 -10.37
CA PRO A 150 5.82 -3.02 -10.30
C PRO A 150 5.11 -4.26 -9.71
N THR A 151 5.76 -5.43 -9.71
CA THR A 151 5.22 -6.67 -9.13
C THR A 151 5.59 -6.87 -7.66
N GLN A 152 6.31 -5.92 -7.04
CA GLN A 152 6.69 -5.97 -5.64
C GLN A 152 6.10 -4.80 -4.87
N LEU A 153 5.82 -5.01 -3.59
CA LEU A 153 5.34 -3.97 -2.68
C LEU A 153 6.10 -4.08 -1.36
N VAL A 154 6.47 -2.97 -0.76
CA VAL A 154 7.09 -2.95 0.58
C VAL A 154 6.07 -2.43 1.57
N SER A 155 5.96 -3.08 2.74
CA SER A 155 5.17 -2.55 3.85
C SER A 155 5.92 -2.63 5.18
N SER A 156 5.55 -1.78 6.13
CA SER A 156 5.88 -2.02 7.54
C SER A 156 4.96 -3.08 8.16
N SER A 157 5.40 -3.64 9.29
CA SER A 157 4.65 -4.58 10.12
C SER A 157 4.46 -4.04 11.55
N PHE A 158 4.01 -4.90 12.46
CA PHE A 158 3.67 -4.59 13.86
C PHE A 158 4.79 -3.91 14.65
N GLY A 159 6.02 -4.38 14.50
CA GLY A 159 7.14 -4.07 15.39
C GLY A 159 8.24 -3.21 14.77
N GLY A 160 8.09 -2.78 13.52
CA GLY A 160 9.16 -2.10 12.77
C GLY A 160 9.79 -2.97 11.69
N GLU A 161 9.37 -4.22 11.57
CA GLU A 161 9.79 -5.09 10.48
C GLU A 161 9.31 -4.52 9.13
N LEU A 162 10.16 -4.66 8.12
CA LEU A 162 9.84 -4.29 6.75
C LEU A 162 9.66 -5.55 5.91
N LEU A 163 8.56 -5.65 5.18
CA LEU A 163 8.17 -6.81 4.41
C LEU A 163 8.22 -6.47 2.93
N LEU A 164 8.91 -7.27 2.13
CA LEU A 164 8.77 -7.25 0.68
C LEU A 164 7.72 -8.29 0.28
N TRP A 165 6.62 -7.83 -0.29
CA TRP A 165 5.59 -8.63 -0.91
C TRP A 165 5.89 -8.85 -2.39
N ASP A 166 5.75 -10.09 -2.84
CA ASP A 166 5.75 -10.47 -4.24
C ASP A 166 4.30 -10.71 -4.68
N LEU A 167 3.78 -9.81 -5.50
CA LEU A 167 2.38 -9.82 -5.93
C LEU A 167 2.11 -10.95 -6.95
N THR A 168 3.15 -11.53 -7.55
CA THR A 168 3.01 -12.64 -8.52
C THR A 168 2.81 -13.98 -7.82
N LYS A 169 3.34 -14.16 -6.60
CA LYS A 169 3.32 -15.45 -5.90
C LYS A 169 1.89 -15.87 -5.52
N PRO A 170 1.50 -17.13 -5.80
CA PRO A 170 0.25 -17.66 -5.30
C PRO A 170 0.29 -17.99 -3.80
N GLY A 171 -0.88 -18.08 -3.17
CA GLY A 171 -1.03 -18.49 -1.77
C GLY A 171 -1.00 -17.37 -0.72
N LYS A 172 -0.91 -17.76 0.56
CA LYS A 172 -1.02 -16.90 1.74
C LYS A 172 0.29 -16.22 2.16
N GLN A 173 1.43 -16.84 1.86
CA GLN A 173 2.76 -16.35 2.24
C GLN A 173 3.44 -15.77 1.00
N ARG A 174 3.28 -14.46 0.81
CA ARG A 174 3.82 -13.72 -0.36
C ARG A 174 4.95 -12.77 0.02
N TRP A 175 5.47 -12.85 1.24
CA TRP A 175 6.42 -11.86 1.74
C TRP A 175 7.74 -12.47 2.17
N THR A 176 8.78 -11.63 2.15
CA THR A 176 10.09 -11.87 2.73
C THR A 176 10.47 -10.70 3.63
N LEU A 177 11.12 -10.97 4.76
CA LEU A 177 11.63 -9.93 5.65
C LEU A 177 12.79 -9.17 4.98
N LEU A 178 12.74 -7.84 5.00
CA LEU A 178 13.81 -6.96 4.57
C LEU A 178 14.73 -6.62 5.75
N GLY A 179 16.02 -6.56 5.48
CA GLY A 179 17.06 -6.34 6.49
C GLY A 179 17.79 -7.63 6.87
N PRO A 180 18.87 -7.54 7.67
CA PRO A 180 19.59 -8.72 8.14
C PRO A 180 18.67 -9.55 9.04
N THR A 181 18.83 -10.88 8.99
CA THR A 181 18.18 -11.81 9.90
C THR A 181 18.65 -11.69 11.36
N SER A 182 19.67 -10.86 11.65
CA SER A 182 20.06 -10.52 13.01
C SER A 182 19.15 -9.42 13.57
N GLU A 183 18.59 -9.67 14.75
CA GLU A 183 17.65 -8.78 15.46
C GLU A 183 18.19 -7.35 15.70
N ALA A 184 19.50 -7.13 15.58
CA ALA A 184 20.18 -5.90 15.94
C ALA A 184 20.12 -4.76 14.89
N GLN A 185 19.46 -4.95 13.73
CA GLN A 185 19.44 -3.94 12.66
C GLN A 185 18.04 -3.61 12.11
N ASN A 186 16.98 -4.23 12.61
CA ASN A 186 15.61 -3.83 12.28
C ASN A 186 15.12 -2.78 13.29
N HIS A 187 14.19 -1.92 12.85
CA HIS A 187 13.49 -1.02 13.75
C HIS A 187 12.83 -1.80 14.90
N SER A 188 12.84 -1.21 16.10
CA SER A 188 12.28 -1.83 17.30
C SER A 188 10.85 -1.38 17.61
N ARG A 189 10.35 -0.39 16.86
CA ARG A 189 9.00 0.17 16.95
C ARG A 189 8.43 0.43 15.55
N ILE A 190 7.15 0.82 15.50
CA ILE A 190 6.44 1.07 14.25
C ILE A 190 7.14 2.09 13.33
N VAL A 191 7.13 1.76 12.04
CA VAL A 191 7.63 2.59 10.95
C VAL A 191 6.50 3.45 10.39
N PHE A 192 6.76 4.75 10.24
CA PHE A 192 5.75 5.71 9.79
C PHE A 192 5.77 5.96 8.29
N ASN A 193 6.97 6.11 7.72
CA ASN A 193 7.14 6.40 6.30
C ASN A 193 8.25 5.55 5.70
N LEU A 194 8.06 5.28 4.41
CA LEU A 194 8.99 4.57 3.54
C LEU A 194 9.20 5.44 2.29
N SER A 195 10.46 5.60 1.88
CA SER A 195 10.81 6.36 0.67
C SER A 195 11.99 5.71 -0.03
N SER A 196 12.03 5.79 -1.37
CA SER A 196 13.12 5.22 -2.16
C SER A 196 13.87 6.28 -2.94
N ALA A 197 15.17 6.06 -3.13
CA ALA A 197 15.98 6.85 -4.06
C ALA A 197 16.82 5.92 -4.93
N ARG A 198 16.92 6.24 -6.23
CA ARG A 198 17.84 5.59 -7.16
C ARG A 198 19.09 6.44 -7.28
N LEU A 199 20.24 5.89 -6.90
CA LEU A 199 21.55 6.54 -7.06
C LEU A 199 21.99 6.51 -8.53
N ALA A 200 22.88 7.43 -8.92
CA ALA A 200 23.43 7.51 -10.29
C ALA A 200 24.09 6.21 -10.77
N GLY A 201 24.58 5.37 -9.84
CA GLY A 201 25.12 4.03 -10.13
C GLY A 201 24.07 2.93 -10.31
N GLY A 202 22.78 3.26 -10.47
CA GLY A 202 21.68 2.30 -10.64
C GLY A 202 21.29 1.55 -9.36
N GLN A 203 21.82 1.96 -8.21
CA GLN A 203 21.52 1.34 -6.92
C GLN A 203 20.23 1.93 -6.35
N ASP A 204 19.25 1.08 -6.09
CA ASP A 204 18.01 1.45 -5.42
C ASP A 204 18.18 1.36 -3.90
N LEU A 205 17.88 2.45 -3.20
CA LEU A 205 17.87 2.57 -1.74
C LEU A 205 16.44 2.72 -1.24
N LEU A 206 16.15 2.13 -0.09
CA LEU A 206 14.94 2.33 0.67
C LEU A 206 15.30 2.94 2.02
N PHE A 207 14.58 3.99 2.41
CA PHE A 207 14.69 4.68 3.68
C PHE A 207 13.42 4.47 4.49
N SER A 208 13.57 4.27 5.79
CA SER A 208 12.47 4.15 6.75
C SER A 208 12.71 5.06 7.95
N ILE A 209 11.61 5.60 8.49
CA ILE A 209 11.62 6.36 9.75
C ILE A 209 10.68 5.70 10.76
N SER A 210 11.11 5.60 12.01
CA SER A 210 10.42 4.82 13.03
C SER A 210 10.23 5.59 14.33
N MET A 211 9.27 5.12 15.13
CA MET A 211 9.03 5.60 16.50
C MET A 211 10.22 5.32 17.45
N ASP A 212 11.12 4.41 17.09
CA ASP A 212 12.39 4.23 17.82
C ASP A 212 13.39 5.39 17.64
N ARG A 213 13.01 6.41 16.84
CA ARG A 213 13.79 7.62 16.54
C ARG A 213 14.96 7.38 15.60
N GLU A 214 15.00 6.22 14.95
CA GLU A 214 16.03 5.89 13.97
C GLU A 214 15.54 6.13 12.54
N VAL A 215 16.51 6.45 11.67
CA VAL A 215 16.37 6.43 10.23
C VAL A 215 17.22 5.28 9.72
N SER A 216 16.59 4.29 9.09
CA SER A 216 17.33 3.17 8.50
C SER A 216 17.41 3.30 6.99
N GLN A 217 18.54 2.84 6.45
CA GLN A 217 18.79 2.76 5.01
C GLN A 217 19.02 1.30 4.64
N LEU A 218 18.26 0.81 3.67
CA LEU A 218 18.39 -0.53 3.11
C LEU A 218 18.73 -0.43 1.63
N ARG A 219 19.67 -1.27 1.16
CA ARG A 219 19.88 -1.46 -0.27
C ARG A 219 18.79 -2.38 -0.80
N ALA A 220 18.00 -1.93 -1.76
CA ALA A 220 16.98 -2.75 -2.41
C ALA A 220 17.56 -3.88 -3.30
N ILE A 221 18.90 -4.04 -3.30
CA ILE A 221 19.68 -4.97 -4.12
C ILE A 221 19.69 -6.41 -3.56
N SER A 222 19.28 -6.67 -2.31
CA SER A 222 19.25 -8.03 -1.74
C SER A 222 17.94 -8.81 -2.00
N LEU A 223 17.20 -8.47 -3.05
CA LEU A 223 15.83 -8.99 -3.27
C LEU A 223 15.68 -10.02 -4.39
N SER A 224 16.78 -10.43 -5.04
CA SER A 224 16.94 -11.76 -5.65
C SER A 224 18.33 -11.91 -6.29
N ARG A 225 19.18 -12.77 -5.72
CA ARG A 225 20.07 -13.67 -6.47
C ARG A 225 20.19 -14.97 -5.66
N SER A 226 19.30 -15.91 -5.94
CA SER A 226 19.71 -17.27 -6.30
C SER A 226 19.59 -17.35 -7.81
#